data_AF-A6ZSL3-F1
#
_entry.id   AF-A6ZSL3-F1
#
_cell.length_a   1.000
_cell.length_b   1.000
_cell.length_c   1.000
_cell.angle_alpha   90.00
_cell.angle_beta   90.00
_cell.angle_gamma   90.00
#
_symmetry.space_group_name_H-M   'P 1'
#
loop_
_entity.id
_entity.type
_entity.pdbx_description
1 polymer ?
#
loop_
_entity_poly.entity_id
_entity_poly.type
_entity_poly.pdbx_seq_one_letter_code
_entity_poly.pdbx_strand_id
1 'polypeptide(L)'
;MVNWQTLFMVSLRRQGSSSRYRYKFNMENITHQVFPRCKQAFKKTNLSYEYCDLEGVLYNISLTDLQKLLLRDINAPREHAFKIVRTDLTQKSSKKRIQHWERIAPMFDHPLSLYEKLFSEMDEDFKPSFEWQQLIRVRCKDDKLKLQRVIWPKSIFSNFCRGIGVKKSTYDRLLEQNNGEVPMFVNPANAKPLPLFQVSDEAMIGEFDGIGIFPYFVDKHREFFVTEVDKLKTKIASPLCTLNERKRIEKANAGRILANEEGKPFYLDANSATTRIADGNVVTLKQLLERSVSHKTLWSKQSNKDRTCPGDILRATILSNDFSIRQLRAEFCKNFILYNIFTILQRNKKSIRSFSGNDNAPSFQFSWNVWDSYIWKQYQETESMKIPTDQASLINYKTKYDSFLHDLQTYSALVISEMKWNQFSIFQNDETTLSRFEHITLILQTVLTKSKMIRIFQPNLYKFMQDDLRPTLMELVGFTESINATIEPGFANEQSLQSANGLKKLANQLLYFEQEIYGEKFRVNRPIQLRPITLSANYKIVILDKKNAIPEIFQTLLKFMTQITTYFVKDLSEVELHGHMHCIDKKMLDKSKFMYLYEEKSNEEVKAASPQKEKIVDNIIGLLSNDEEH
;
A
#
# COMPACT_ATOMS: atom_id res chain seq x y z
N MET A 1 -7.07 13.44 -9.51
CA MET A 1 -6.69 12.62 -8.34
C MET A 1 -7.97 12.07 -7.72
N VAL A 2 -8.05 10.76 -7.43
CA VAL A 2 -9.28 10.12 -6.91
C VAL A 2 -9.62 10.68 -5.52
N ASN A 3 -10.85 11.15 -5.32
CA ASN A 3 -11.31 11.55 -4.00
C ASN A 3 -11.78 10.32 -3.21
N TRP A 4 -10.86 9.73 -2.43
CA TRP A 4 -11.16 8.55 -1.61
C TRP A 4 -12.24 8.80 -0.56
N GLN A 5 -12.47 10.04 -0.13
CA GLN A 5 -13.53 10.37 0.81
C GLN A 5 -14.91 10.22 0.16
N THR A 6 -15.05 10.68 -1.08
CA THR A 6 -16.28 10.49 -1.89
C THR A 6 -16.62 9.01 -1.99
N LEU A 7 -15.65 8.18 -2.39
CA LEU A 7 -15.86 6.73 -2.50
C LEU A 7 -16.16 6.07 -1.16
N PHE A 8 -15.50 6.50 -0.09
CA PHE A 8 -15.76 6.01 1.26
C PHE A 8 -17.21 6.29 1.70
N MET A 9 -17.72 7.51 1.51
CA MET A 9 -19.09 7.86 1.89
C MET A 9 -20.11 7.08 1.04
N VAL A 10 -19.84 6.90 -0.25
CA VAL A 10 -20.61 6.02 -1.14
C VAL A 10 -20.66 4.59 -0.60
N SER A 11 -19.54 4.01 -0.19
CA SER A 11 -19.50 2.67 0.42
C SER A 11 -20.20 2.64 1.78
N LEU A 12 -20.06 3.69 2.60
CA LEU A 12 -20.66 3.78 3.92
C LEU A 12 -22.20 3.77 3.85
N ARG A 13 -22.79 4.53 2.93
CA ARG A 13 -24.25 4.53 2.70
C ARG A 13 -24.81 3.17 2.25
N ARG A 14 -23.96 2.33 1.65
CA ARG A 14 -24.30 0.99 1.13
C ARG A 14 -23.87 -0.15 2.07
N GLN A 15 -23.29 0.18 3.23
CA GLN A 15 -22.86 -0.81 4.23
C GLN A 15 -24.06 -1.59 4.78
N GLY A 16 -23.83 -2.87 5.09
CA GLY A 16 -24.84 -3.72 5.73
C GLY A 16 -25.32 -3.15 7.07
N SER A 17 -26.64 -3.16 7.29
CA SER A 17 -27.25 -2.65 8.52
C SER A 17 -26.93 -3.50 9.75
N SER A 18 -26.77 -4.83 9.60
CA SER A 18 -26.43 -5.73 10.70
C SER A 18 -24.98 -5.59 11.17
N SER A 19 -24.75 -5.65 12.49
CA SER A 19 -23.43 -5.52 13.12
C SER A 19 -22.39 -6.48 12.55
N ARG A 20 -22.78 -7.72 12.21
CA ARG A 20 -21.87 -8.73 11.64
C ARG A 20 -21.25 -8.34 10.30
N TYR A 21 -21.85 -7.41 9.56
CA TYR A 21 -21.35 -6.91 8.27
C TYR A 21 -20.74 -5.50 8.36
N ARG A 22 -20.67 -4.93 9.57
CA ARG A 22 -20.12 -3.57 9.74
C ARG A 22 -18.62 -3.66 10.04
N TYR A 23 -17.86 -2.83 9.36
CA TYR A 23 -16.39 -2.78 9.45
C TYR A 23 -15.88 -2.72 10.91
N LYS A 24 -16.35 -1.74 11.69
CA LYS A 24 -15.86 -1.50 13.07
C LYS A 24 -16.12 -2.64 14.04
N PHE A 25 -17.07 -3.53 13.75
CA PHE A 25 -17.34 -4.70 14.59
C PHE A 25 -16.38 -5.85 14.30
N ASN A 26 -15.83 -5.92 13.09
CA ASN A 26 -15.00 -7.03 12.66
C ASN A 26 -13.50 -6.70 12.64
N MET A 27 -13.12 -5.43 12.52
CA MET A 27 -11.72 -5.03 12.30
C MET A 27 -10.77 -5.44 13.43
N GLU A 28 -11.22 -5.40 14.69
CA GLU A 28 -10.44 -5.88 15.83
C GLU A 28 -10.09 -7.37 15.69
N ASN A 29 -11.10 -8.20 15.38
CA ASN A 29 -10.92 -9.64 15.16
C ASN A 29 -9.96 -9.90 13.98
N ILE A 30 -10.17 -9.24 12.85
CA ILE A 30 -9.31 -9.41 11.66
C ILE A 30 -7.85 -9.08 11.99
N THR A 31 -7.60 -8.01 12.75
CA THR A 31 -6.24 -7.61 13.17
C THR A 31 -5.62 -8.64 14.11
N HIS A 32 -6.40 -9.20 15.05
CA HIS A 32 -5.89 -10.13 16.07
C HIS A 32 -5.68 -11.56 15.57
N GLN A 33 -6.28 -11.95 14.44
CA GLN A 33 -6.04 -13.27 13.80
C GLN A 33 -4.56 -13.50 13.42
N VAL A 34 -3.76 -12.43 13.32
CA VAL A 34 -2.32 -12.52 13.05
C VAL A 34 -1.55 -13.21 14.17
N PHE A 35 -1.93 -12.99 15.43
CA PHE A 35 -1.17 -13.47 16.59
C PHE A 35 -1.14 -14.99 16.71
N PRO A 36 -2.28 -15.73 16.64
CA PRO A 36 -2.25 -17.18 16.67
C PRO A 36 -1.49 -17.75 15.46
N ARG A 37 -1.64 -17.16 14.27
CA ARG A 37 -0.90 -17.57 13.06
C ARG A 37 0.62 -17.46 13.26
N CYS A 38 1.09 -16.34 13.81
CA CYS A 38 2.50 -16.18 14.14
C CYS A 38 2.96 -17.23 15.15
N LYS A 39 2.24 -17.37 16.28
CA LYS A 39 2.58 -18.34 17.33
C LYS A 39 2.62 -19.77 16.79
N GLN A 40 1.71 -20.15 15.90
CA GLN A 40 1.68 -21.48 15.28
C GLN A 40 2.83 -21.69 14.29
N ALA A 41 3.16 -20.69 13.48
CA ALA A 41 4.27 -20.78 12.53
C ALA A 41 5.59 -21.13 13.26
N PHE A 42 5.92 -20.41 14.32
CA PHE A 42 7.16 -20.64 15.10
C PHE A 42 7.16 -21.90 15.98
N LYS A 43 6.08 -22.69 15.99
CA LYS A 43 6.06 -24.04 16.59
C LYS A 43 6.48 -25.14 15.61
N LYS A 44 6.52 -24.86 14.31
CA LYS A 44 6.92 -25.84 13.29
C LYS A 44 8.43 -26.09 13.38
N THR A 45 8.83 -27.36 13.28
CA THR A 45 10.23 -27.81 13.42
C THR A 45 11.14 -27.40 12.26
N ASN A 46 10.61 -27.32 11.03
CA ASN A 46 11.37 -27.04 9.80
C ASN A 46 10.96 -25.72 9.13
N LEU A 47 10.83 -24.63 9.89
CA LEU A 47 10.44 -23.34 9.34
C LEU A 47 11.66 -22.62 8.73
N SER A 48 11.57 -22.25 7.45
CA SER A 48 12.56 -21.37 6.81
C SER A 48 12.44 -19.94 7.34
N TYR A 49 13.58 -19.26 7.50
CA TYR A 49 13.63 -17.92 8.06
C TYR A 49 14.20 -16.92 7.06
N GLU A 50 13.52 -15.78 6.96
CA GLU A 50 14.09 -14.56 6.40
C GLU A 50 14.69 -13.73 7.54
N TYR A 51 16.01 -13.62 7.57
CA TYR A 51 16.73 -12.85 8.59
C TYR A 51 16.94 -11.42 8.11
N CYS A 52 16.31 -10.47 8.80
CA CYS A 52 16.39 -9.05 8.47
C CYS A 52 17.19 -8.32 9.54
N ASP A 53 18.35 -7.79 9.16
CA ASP A 53 19.17 -6.99 10.06
C ASP A 53 18.63 -5.57 10.25
N LEU A 54 18.72 -5.08 11.49
CA LEU A 54 18.28 -3.75 11.88
C LEU A 54 19.28 -3.12 12.85
N GLU A 55 19.58 -1.85 12.62
CA GLU A 55 20.30 -0.99 13.55
C GLU A 55 19.29 -0.31 14.49
N GLY A 56 19.13 -0.84 15.71
CA GLY A 56 18.18 -0.32 16.71
C GLY A 56 16.88 -1.13 16.84
N VAL A 57 15.97 -0.66 17.70
CA VAL A 57 14.70 -1.35 17.98
C VAL A 57 13.70 -1.15 16.85
N LEU A 58 12.95 -2.21 16.51
CA LEU A 58 11.93 -2.14 15.45
C LEU A 58 10.85 -1.08 15.72
N TYR A 59 10.52 -0.81 16.99
CA TYR A 59 9.52 0.20 17.34
C TYR A 59 9.95 1.65 17.00
N ASN A 60 11.26 1.93 16.99
CA ASN A 60 11.81 3.26 16.66
C ASN A 60 12.48 3.29 15.29
N ILE A 61 12.26 2.27 14.44
CA ILE A 61 12.79 2.22 13.07
C ILE A 61 12.36 3.47 12.28
N SER A 62 13.25 3.95 11.40
CA SER A 62 12.87 4.98 10.43
C SER A 62 11.80 4.43 9.48
N LEU A 63 10.87 5.28 9.03
CA LEU A 63 9.81 4.81 8.12
C LEU A 63 10.37 4.35 6.76
N THR A 64 11.50 4.91 6.33
CA THR A 64 12.21 4.48 5.12
C THR A 64 12.82 3.09 5.28
N ASP A 65 13.47 2.81 6.41
CA ASP A 65 14.03 1.47 6.65
C ASP A 65 12.93 0.43 6.87
N LEU A 66 11.81 0.83 7.48
CA LEU A 66 10.63 -0.02 7.58
C LEU A 66 10.02 -0.31 6.20
N GLN A 67 9.99 0.66 5.30
CA GLN A 67 9.54 0.42 3.92
C GLN A 67 10.43 -0.61 3.21
N LYS A 68 11.75 -0.52 3.36
CA LYS A 68 12.69 -1.54 2.85
C LYS A 68 12.42 -2.91 3.46
N LEU A 69 12.18 -2.97 4.76
CA LEU A 69 11.84 -4.22 5.46
C LEU A 69 10.53 -4.83 4.95
N LEU A 70 9.50 -4.01 4.75
CA LEU A 70 8.22 -4.46 4.20
C LEU A 70 8.36 -4.87 2.71
N LEU A 71 9.28 -4.26 1.97
CA LEU A 71 9.59 -4.66 0.59
C LEU A 71 10.26 -6.04 0.54
N ARG A 72 11.11 -6.36 1.52
CA ARG A 72 11.62 -7.74 1.71
C ARG A 72 10.49 -8.70 2.04
N ASP A 73 9.57 -8.31 2.91
CA ASP A 73 8.36 -9.09 3.22
C ASP A 73 7.48 -9.35 1.99
N ILE A 74 7.38 -8.40 1.06
CA ILE A 74 6.66 -8.60 -0.21
C ILE A 74 7.33 -9.67 -1.09
N ASN A 75 8.66 -9.69 -1.12
CA ASN A 75 9.46 -10.54 -2.00
C ASN A 75 9.87 -11.88 -1.36
N ALA A 76 9.59 -12.08 -0.08
CA ALA A 76 9.95 -13.32 0.61
C ALA A 76 9.10 -14.51 0.12
N PRO A 77 9.66 -15.73 0.11
CA PRO A 77 8.90 -16.94 -0.19
C PRO A 77 7.80 -17.19 0.85
N ARG A 78 6.64 -17.70 0.39
CA ARG A 78 5.41 -17.83 1.22
C ARG A 78 5.56 -18.63 2.51
N GLU A 79 6.50 -19.57 2.55
CA GLU A 79 6.71 -20.44 3.71
C GLU A 79 7.70 -19.87 4.73
N HIS A 80 8.29 -18.71 4.44
CA HIS A 80 9.27 -18.08 5.31
C HIS A 80 8.60 -17.35 6.48
N ALA A 81 9.33 -17.29 7.59
CA ALA A 81 9.01 -16.43 8.71
C ALA A 81 10.13 -15.41 8.96
N PHE A 82 9.76 -14.24 9.47
CA PHE A 82 10.67 -13.11 9.63
C PHE A 82 11.30 -13.11 11.02
N LYS A 83 12.62 -12.97 11.06
CA LYS A 83 13.39 -12.73 12.29
C LYS A 83 14.21 -11.46 12.16
N ILE A 84 14.06 -10.57 13.14
CA ILE A 84 14.85 -9.34 13.21
C ILE A 84 16.17 -9.64 13.90
N VAL A 85 17.28 -9.26 13.26
CA VAL A 85 18.64 -9.40 13.79
C VAL A 85 19.18 -8.01 14.16
N ARG A 86 19.47 -7.80 15.44
CA ARG A 86 20.02 -6.54 15.97
C ARG A 86 21.52 -6.48 15.75
N THR A 87 21.96 -5.55 14.92
CA THR A 87 23.38 -5.35 14.58
C THR A 87 24.03 -4.25 15.43
N ASP A 88 23.25 -3.41 16.10
CA ASP A 88 23.74 -2.42 17.07
C ASP A 88 24.14 -3.02 18.43
N LEU A 89 23.66 -4.22 18.75
CA LEU A 89 23.97 -4.89 20.01
C LEU A 89 25.15 -5.85 19.83
N THR A 90 26.30 -5.49 20.41
CA THR A 90 27.53 -6.30 20.40
C THR A 90 27.69 -7.19 21.65
N GLN A 91 26.83 -7.03 22.66
CA GLN A 91 26.89 -7.79 23.92
C GLN A 91 25.66 -8.67 24.11
N LYS A 92 25.84 -9.77 24.88
CA LYS A 92 24.78 -10.69 25.35
C LYS A 92 23.76 -9.95 26.23
N SER A 93 22.89 -9.19 25.59
CA SER A 93 21.63 -8.74 26.17
C SER A 93 20.68 -9.93 26.20
N SER A 94 19.97 -10.15 27.30
CA SER A 94 18.87 -11.12 27.35
C SER A 94 17.92 -10.92 26.17
N LYS A 95 17.33 -12.02 25.65
CA LYS A 95 16.40 -12.02 24.51
C LYS A 95 15.41 -10.85 24.63
N LYS A 96 15.57 -9.83 23.79
CA LYS A 96 14.68 -8.67 23.79
C LYS A 96 13.44 -9.05 22.98
N ARG A 97 12.34 -9.24 23.69
CA ARG A 97 11.00 -9.26 23.07
C ARG A 97 10.85 -7.97 22.25
N ILE A 98 10.33 -8.08 21.04
CA ILE A 98 10.01 -6.92 20.22
C ILE A 98 9.01 -6.05 20.98
N GLN A 99 9.36 -4.79 21.21
CA GLN A 99 8.49 -3.83 21.88
C GLN A 99 7.23 -3.58 21.03
N HIS A 100 6.06 -3.59 21.68
CA HIS A 100 4.77 -3.42 21.01
C HIS A 100 4.54 -4.38 19.83
N TRP A 101 5.06 -5.62 19.92
CA TRP A 101 4.94 -6.63 18.86
C TRP A 101 3.50 -6.80 18.38
N GLU A 102 2.51 -6.73 19.27
CA GLU A 102 1.09 -6.86 18.93
C GLU A 102 0.60 -5.76 17.97
N ARG A 103 1.25 -4.59 17.96
CA ARG A 103 0.94 -3.49 17.03
C ARG A 103 1.74 -3.57 15.73
N ILE A 104 2.92 -4.20 15.77
CA ILE A 104 3.86 -4.22 14.66
C ILE A 104 3.66 -5.47 13.79
N ALA A 105 3.48 -6.65 14.38
CA ALA A 105 3.33 -7.90 13.67
C ALA A 105 2.18 -7.89 12.63
N PRO A 106 1.01 -7.26 12.88
CA PRO A 106 -0.04 -7.15 11.87
C PRO A 106 0.36 -6.35 10.62
N MET A 107 1.48 -5.66 10.59
CA MET A 107 1.95 -4.95 9.39
C MET A 107 2.61 -5.88 8.37
N PHE A 108 2.91 -7.13 8.72
CA PHE A 108 3.65 -8.09 7.89
C PHE A 108 2.71 -9.12 7.26
N ASP A 109 2.96 -9.53 6.02
CA ASP A 109 2.28 -10.70 5.44
C ASP A 109 2.86 -11.99 6.06
N HIS A 110 4.17 -12.06 6.22
CA HIS A 110 4.82 -13.22 6.82
C HIS A 110 4.81 -13.16 8.36
N PRO A 111 4.80 -14.32 9.05
CA PRO A 111 4.91 -14.39 10.50
C PRO A 111 6.16 -13.68 11.05
N LEU A 112 5.98 -12.66 11.89
CA LEU A 112 7.07 -11.96 12.57
C LEU A 112 7.39 -12.61 13.92
N SER A 113 8.67 -12.91 14.17
CA SER A 113 9.10 -13.46 15.47
C SER A 113 8.81 -12.51 16.63
N LEU A 114 8.47 -13.07 17.79
CA LEU A 114 8.24 -12.28 19.01
C LEU A 114 9.55 -11.71 19.60
N TYR A 115 10.69 -12.31 19.26
CA TYR A 115 11.99 -11.99 19.84
C TYR A 115 12.98 -11.56 18.78
N GLU A 116 13.76 -10.53 19.09
CA GLU A 116 14.91 -10.12 18.29
C GLU A 116 16.07 -11.09 18.53
N LYS A 117 16.86 -11.34 17.48
CA LYS A 117 18.11 -12.10 17.52
C LYS A 117 19.29 -11.16 17.59
N LEU A 118 20.33 -11.54 18.34
CA LEU A 118 21.59 -10.81 18.35
C LEU A 118 22.45 -11.27 17.17
N PHE A 119 23.21 -10.37 16.58
CA PHE A 119 24.17 -10.75 15.52
C PHE A 119 25.16 -11.82 15.99
N SER A 120 25.58 -11.79 17.25
CA SER A 120 26.49 -12.81 17.83
C SER A 120 25.86 -14.20 18.00
N GLU A 121 24.54 -14.33 17.86
CA GLU A 121 23.83 -15.63 17.89
C GLU A 121 23.62 -16.21 16.50
N MET A 122 24.04 -15.50 15.45
CA MET A 122 23.89 -15.94 14.08
C MET A 122 25.01 -16.90 13.70
N ASP A 123 24.69 -17.82 12.80
CA ASP A 123 25.66 -18.73 12.20
C ASP A 123 26.72 -17.95 11.40
N GLU A 124 27.90 -18.55 11.20
CA GLU A 124 29.00 -17.95 10.44
C GLU A 124 28.60 -17.62 8.99
N ASP A 125 27.61 -18.34 8.46
CA ASP A 125 27.04 -18.14 7.12
C ASP A 125 26.13 -16.92 7.01
N PHE A 126 25.65 -16.35 8.12
CA PHE A 126 24.78 -15.17 8.09
C PHE A 126 25.59 -13.91 7.78
N LYS A 127 25.38 -13.35 6.59
CA LYS A 127 25.94 -12.06 6.18
C LYS A 127 24.91 -10.95 6.36
N PRO A 128 25.16 -9.93 7.21
CA PRO A 128 24.31 -8.74 7.29
C PRO A 128 24.19 -8.03 5.95
N SER A 129 23.11 -7.25 5.79
CA SER A 129 22.85 -6.51 4.55
C SER A 129 23.89 -5.43 4.30
N PHE A 130 24.77 -5.67 3.35
CA PHE A 130 25.79 -4.72 2.92
C PHE A 130 25.23 -3.75 1.88
N GLU A 131 25.21 -2.46 2.20
CA GLU A 131 24.73 -1.39 1.31
C GLU A 131 25.73 -0.22 1.32
N TRP A 132 26.04 0.29 0.12
CA TRP A 132 26.75 1.55 -0.06
C TRP A 132 25.83 2.70 0.34
N GLN A 133 26.24 3.55 1.29
CA GLN A 133 25.35 4.53 1.89
C GLN A 133 25.89 5.95 1.86
N GLN A 134 27.21 6.11 1.98
CA GLN A 134 27.80 7.40 2.30
C GLN A 134 29.14 7.59 1.61
N LEU A 135 29.50 8.85 1.43
CA LEU A 135 30.83 9.29 1.06
C LEU A 135 31.54 9.69 2.34
N ILE A 136 32.80 9.27 2.51
CA ILE A 136 33.60 9.69 3.66
C ILE A 136 34.90 10.34 3.23
N ARG A 137 35.43 11.18 4.12
CA ARG A 137 36.78 11.70 4.04
C ARG A 137 37.74 10.70 4.69
N VAL A 138 38.76 10.29 3.95
CA VAL A 138 39.81 9.40 4.46
C VAL A 138 41.13 10.14 4.46
N ARG A 139 41.81 10.16 5.61
CA ARG A 139 43.11 10.83 5.79
C ARG A 139 44.24 9.82 5.78
N CYS A 140 45.42 10.27 5.35
CA CYS A 140 46.66 9.53 5.57
C CYS A 140 47.06 9.51 7.06
N LYS A 141 47.96 8.58 7.41
CA LYS A 141 48.44 8.39 8.78
C LYS A 141 49.07 9.66 9.38
N ASP A 142 49.71 10.49 8.56
CA ASP A 142 50.37 11.75 8.95
C ASP A 142 49.52 13.01 8.68
N ASP A 143 48.24 12.84 8.30
CA ASP A 143 47.23 13.89 8.07
C ASP A 143 47.53 14.93 6.97
N LYS A 144 48.60 14.73 6.18
CA LYS A 144 49.02 15.63 5.09
C LYS A 144 48.13 15.55 3.84
N LEU A 145 47.69 14.35 3.49
CA LEU A 145 46.89 14.04 2.29
C LEU A 145 45.53 13.47 2.69
N LYS A 146 44.50 13.81 1.90
CA LYS A 146 43.11 13.41 2.17
C LYS A 146 42.39 13.08 0.87
N LEU A 147 41.63 11.99 0.89
CA LEU A 147 40.59 11.71 -0.10
C LEU A 147 39.28 12.27 0.45
N GLN A 148 38.63 13.14 -0.32
CA GLN A 148 37.47 13.90 0.17
C GLN A 148 36.16 13.12 -0.03
N ARG A 149 36.06 12.36 -1.12
CA ARG A 149 34.86 11.63 -1.52
C ARG A 149 35.20 10.18 -1.80
N VAL A 150 35.23 9.35 -0.75
CA VAL A 150 35.42 7.90 -0.89
C VAL A 150 34.07 7.19 -0.68
N ILE A 151 33.64 6.37 -1.64
CA ILE A 151 32.44 5.53 -1.52
C ILE A 151 32.61 4.57 -0.34
N TRP A 152 31.65 4.60 0.59
CA TRP A 152 31.68 3.84 1.82
C TRP A 152 30.32 3.21 2.16
N PRO A 153 30.30 2.01 2.76
CA PRO A 153 29.06 1.37 3.18
C PRO A 153 28.52 1.99 4.47
N LYS A 154 27.41 1.42 4.96
CA LYS A 154 26.90 1.71 6.31
C LYS A 154 28.04 1.68 7.34
N SER A 155 28.06 2.66 8.24
CA SER A 155 29.16 2.89 9.20
C SER A 155 29.54 1.64 10.01
N ILE A 156 28.56 0.79 10.30
CA ILE A 156 28.72 -0.47 11.02
C ILE A 156 29.72 -1.44 10.38
N PHE A 157 29.89 -1.42 9.06
CA PHE A 157 30.75 -2.34 8.33
C PHE A 157 32.19 -1.85 8.18
N SER A 158 32.53 -0.66 8.67
CA SER A 158 33.82 -0.03 8.37
C SER A 158 35.02 -0.86 8.80
N ASN A 159 34.92 -1.67 9.86
CA ASN A 159 35.98 -2.59 10.31
C ASN A 159 36.31 -3.70 9.30
N PHE A 160 35.42 -4.00 8.34
CA PHE A 160 35.64 -4.97 7.29
C PHE A 160 36.43 -4.41 6.09
N CYS A 161 36.70 -3.10 6.06
CA CYS A 161 37.50 -2.51 5.01
C CYS A 161 38.94 -3.03 5.07
N ARG A 162 39.53 -3.34 3.91
CA ARG A 162 40.89 -3.87 3.77
C ARG A 162 41.81 -3.04 2.88
N GLY A 163 41.27 -2.01 2.23
CA GLY A 163 42.01 -1.09 1.39
C GLY A 163 41.09 -0.09 0.72
N ILE A 164 41.66 0.78 -0.11
CA ILE A 164 40.92 1.78 -0.88
C ILE A 164 41.28 1.58 -2.35
N GLY A 165 40.27 1.38 -3.18
CA GLY A 165 40.39 1.37 -4.63
C GLY A 165 40.38 2.81 -5.14
N VAL A 166 41.34 3.18 -5.97
CA VAL A 166 41.43 4.50 -6.61
C VAL A 166 41.70 4.33 -8.09
N LYS A 167 41.32 5.35 -8.87
CA LYS A 167 41.64 5.44 -10.29
C LYS A 167 43.13 5.59 -10.50
N LYS A 168 43.62 5.20 -11.68
CA LYS A 168 45.03 5.41 -12.06
C LYS A 168 45.43 6.89 -11.94
N SER A 169 44.61 7.80 -12.45
CA SER A 169 44.85 9.25 -12.35
C SER A 169 44.97 9.74 -10.89
N THR A 170 44.10 9.27 -10.00
CA THR A 170 44.17 9.60 -8.57
C THR A 170 45.41 8.98 -7.91
N TYR A 171 45.76 7.75 -8.28
CA TYR A 171 46.92 7.05 -7.75
C TYR A 171 48.23 7.75 -8.13
N ASP A 172 48.39 8.09 -9.41
CA ASP A 172 49.57 8.77 -9.94
C ASP A 172 49.74 10.17 -9.30
N ARG A 173 48.64 10.92 -9.15
CA ARG A 173 48.62 12.21 -8.43
C ARG A 173 49.10 12.08 -6.98
N LEU A 174 48.67 11.03 -6.27
CA LEU A 174 49.05 10.81 -4.87
C LEU A 174 50.53 10.42 -4.73
N LEU A 175 51.08 9.69 -5.69
CA LEU A 175 52.51 9.38 -5.77
C LEU A 175 53.34 10.64 -5.97
N GLU A 176 52.96 11.48 -6.93
CA GLU A 176 53.65 12.75 -7.20
C GLU A 176 53.64 13.68 -5.98
N GLN A 177 52.50 13.77 -5.27
CA GLN A 177 52.35 14.58 -4.06
C GLN A 177 53.11 14.04 -2.84
N ASN A 178 53.54 12.78 -2.87
CA ASN A 178 54.20 12.09 -1.75
C ASN A 178 55.60 11.58 -2.12
N ASN A 179 56.34 12.34 -2.94
CA ASN A 179 57.74 12.07 -3.31
C ASN A 179 57.98 10.67 -3.91
N GLY A 180 57.02 10.14 -4.67
CA GLY A 180 57.13 8.82 -5.31
C GLY A 180 56.81 7.63 -4.39
N GLU A 181 56.44 7.86 -3.13
CA GLU A 181 55.99 6.81 -2.22
C GLU A 181 54.46 6.74 -2.13
N VAL A 182 53.89 5.54 -2.06
CA VAL A 182 52.43 5.36 -1.93
C VAL A 182 51.99 5.78 -0.52
N PRO A 183 51.14 6.81 -0.38
CA PRO A 183 50.71 7.26 0.95
C PRO A 183 49.85 6.22 1.65
N MET A 184 50.07 6.03 2.95
CA MET A 184 49.32 5.08 3.77
C MET A 184 48.08 5.76 4.37
N PHE A 185 46.91 5.42 3.84
CA PHE A 185 45.62 5.84 4.40
C PHE A 185 45.26 5.03 5.65
N VAL A 186 44.40 5.59 6.50
CA VAL A 186 43.93 4.89 7.70
C VAL A 186 42.41 4.81 7.75
N ASN A 187 41.89 3.69 8.22
CA ASN A 187 40.47 3.50 8.42
C ASN A 187 39.96 4.46 9.50
N PRO A 188 38.97 5.34 9.24
CA PRO A 188 38.57 6.33 10.23
C PRO A 188 37.88 5.73 11.47
N ALA A 189 37.37 4.49 11.41
CA ALA A 189 36.81 3.80 12.57
C ALA A 189 37.90 3.43 13.61
N ASN A 190 38.94 2.73 13.15
CA ASN A 190 39.88 2.00 14.02
C ASN A 190 41.36 2.37 13.80
N ALA A 191 41.64 3.33 12.92
CA ALA A 191 42.98 3.80 12.54
C ALA A 191 43.92 2.73 11.95
N LYS A 192 43.39 1.56 11.54
CA LYS A 192 44.20 0.53 10.88
C LYS A 192 44.65 1.01 9.49
N PRO A 193 45.87 0.66 9.05
CA PRO A 193 46.37 0.99 7.72
C PRO A 193 45.46 0.43 6.61
N LEU A 194 45.19 1.24 5.59
CA LEU A 194 44.44 0.89 4.39
C LEU A 194 45.35 1.09 3.16
N PRO A 195 45.86 0.00 2.55
CA PRO A 195 46.62 0.10 1.31
C PRO A 195 45.75 0.62 0.15
N LEU A 196 46.41 1.30 -0.80
CA LEU A 196 45.80 1.78 -2.03
C LEU A 196 45.93 0.73 -3.14
N PHE A 197 44.85 0.51 -3.87
CA PHE A 197 44.82 -0.35 -5.05
C PHE A 197 44.33 0.43 -6.25
N GLN A 198 44.96 0.21 -7.40
CA GLN A 198 44.45 0.74 -8.67
C GLN A 198 43.28 -0.11 -9.13
N VAL A 199 42.18 0.52 -9.52
CA VAL A 199 41.01 -0.17 -10.12
C VAL A 199 40.80 0.29 -11.55
N SER A 200 40.26 -0.59 -12.40
CA SER A 200 39.90 -0.22 -13.78
C SER A 200 38.72 0.74 -13.79
N ASP A 201 38.83 1.74 -14.67
CA ASP A 201 38.08 2.97 -14.60
C ASP A 201 36.92 2.97 -15.59
N GLU A 202 35.70 3.13 -15.07
CA GLU A 202 34.52 3.81 -15.70
C GLU A 202 33.21 3.40 -15.00
N ALA A 203 33.04 2.13 -14.61
CA ALA A 203 31.77 1.67 -14.03
C ALA A 203 31.70 1.68 -12.48
N MET A 204 32.82 1.70 -11.76
CA MET A 204 32.83 1.47 -10.29
C MET A 204 33.14 2.69 -9.41
N ILE A 205 33.90 3.69 -9.87
CA ILE A 205 34.32 4.86 -9.06
C ILE A 205 33.89 6.22 -9.65
N GLY A 206 33.41 6.28 -10.91
CA GLY A 206 32.80 7.49 -11.52
C GLY A 206 33.57 8.78 -11.25
N GLU A 207 32.98 9.79 -10.59
CA GLU A 207 33.67 11.06 -10.28
C GLU A 207 34.27 11.14 -8.86
N PHE A 208 34.21 10.05 -8.08
CA PHE A 208 34.67 10.03 -6.70
C PHE A 208 36.18 9.75 -6.60
N ASP A 209 36.77 10.12 -5.45
CA ASP A 209 38.21 9.98 -5.23
C ASP A 209 38.62 8.51 -5.04
N GLY A 210 37.69 7.65 -4.60
CA GLY A 210 37.93 6.23 -4.42
C GLY A 210 36.72 5.45 -3.89
N ILE A 211 36.91 4.15 -3.65
CA ILE A 211 35.94 3.23 -3.04
C ILE A 211 36.62 2.39 -1.95
N GLY A 212 35.96 2.16 -0.82
CA GLY A 212 36.47 1.21 0.17
C GLY A 212 36.40 -0.23 -0.33
N ILE A 213 37.40 -1.05 -0.04
CA ILE A 213 37.48 -2.45 -0.49
C ILE A 213 37.04 -3.39 0.64
N PHE A 214 35.91 -4.09 0.41
CA PHE A 214 35.24 -4.98 1.36
C PHE A 214 35.10 -6.42 0.82
N PRO A 215 36.18 -7.22 0.80
CA PRO A 215 36.20 -8.52 0.12
C PRO A 215 35.39 -9.64 0.79
N TYR A 216 34.95 -9.41 2.04
CA TYR A 216 34.03 -10.29 2.76
C TYR A 216 32.60 -10.21 2.19
N PHE A 217 32.19 -9.01 1.76
CA PHE A 217 30.84 -8.72 1.25
C PHE A 217 30.77 -8.65 -0.29
N VAL A 218 31.84 -8.22 -0.95
CA VAL A 218 31.91 -8.07 -2.41
C VAL A 218 33.01 -9.00 -2.93
N ASP A 219 32.63 -10.15 -3.49
CA ASP A 219 33.61 -11.17 -3.89
C ASP A 219 34.61 -10.67 -4.94
N LYS A 220 34.17 -9.79 -5.87
CA LYS A 220 35.05 -9.16 -6.89
C LYS A 220 36.22 -8.39 -6.27
N HIS A 221 36.05 -7.83 -5.07
CA HIS A 221 37.12 -7.10 -4.38
C HIS A 221 38.28 -7.99 -3.95
N ARG A 222 38.14 -9.33 -4.00
CA ARG A 222 39.24 -10.25 -3.70
C ARG A 222 40.34 -10.22 -4.76
N GLU A 223 40.01 -9.84 -6.00
CA GLU A 223 40.95 -9.78 -7.12
C GLU A 223 42.10 -8.78 -6.88
N PHE A 224 41.89 -7.77 -6.04
CA PHE A 224 42.92 -6.79 -5.69
C PHE A 224 44.03 -7.35 -4.79
N PHE A 225 43.82 -8.51 -4.16
CA PHE A 225 44.76 -9.12 -3.22
C PHE A 225 45.50 -10.28 -3.89
N VAL A 226 46.69 -10.02 -4.41
CA VAL A 226 47.42 -10.94 -5.30
C VAL A 226 48.22 -11.99 -4.53
N THR A 227 48.84 -11.64 -3.40
CA THR A 227 49.67 -12.57 -2.64
C THR A 227 48.83 -13.60 -1.87
N GLU A 228 49.32 -14.83 -1.70
CA GLU A 228 48.59 -15.87 -0.94
C GLU A 228 48.27 -15.43 0.50
N VAL A 229 49.18 -14.69 1.14
CA VAL A 229 48.96 -14.12 2.48
C VAL A 229 47.85 -13.06 2.47
N ASP A 230 47.78 -12.23 1.43
CA ASP A 230 46.73 -11.22 1.30
C ASP A 230 45.37 -11.84 0.94
N LYS A 231 45.35 -12.90 0.12
CA LYS A 231 44.13 -13.69 -0.14
C LYS A 231 43.55 -14.27 1.14
N LEU A 232 44.36 -14.72 2.09
CA LEU A 232 43.87 -15.16 3.41
C LEU A 232 43.18 -14.01 4.17
N LYS A 233 43.72 -12.78 4.11
CA LYS A 233 43.11 -11.60 4.77
C LYS A 233 41.74 -11.24 4.21
N THR A 234 41.44 -11.62 2.96
CA THR A 234 40.14 -11.39 2.33
C THR A 234 39.00 -12.22 2.93
N LYS A 235 39.32 -13.34 3.58
CA LYS A 235 38.36 -14.27 4.20
C LYS A 235 38.10 -13.98 5.68
N ILE A 236 38.89 -13.10 6.31
CA ILE A 236 38.78 -12.79 7.73
C ILE A 236 37.53 -11.96 8.01
N ALA A 237 36.57 -12.55 8.73
CA ALA A 237 35.45 -11.83 9.33
C ALA A 237 35.96 -10.89 10.43
N SER A 238 35.63 -9.59 10.32
CA SER A 238 35.90 -8.63 11.39
C SER A 238 34.68 -8.44 12.29
N PRO A 239 34.86 -7.99 13.54
CA PRO A 239 33.71 -7.56 14.33
C PRO A 239 33.08 -6.31 13.71
N LEU A 240 31.75 -6.20 13.80
CA LEU A 240 31.01 -4.97 13.47
C LEU A 240 31.53 -3.80 14.31
N CYS A 241 31.45 -2.58 13.76
CA CYS A 241 31.90 -1.39 14.47
C CYS A 241 31.09 -1.15 15.76
N THR A 242 31.80 -0.84 16.83
CA THR A 242 31.26 -0.31 18.09
C THR A 242 30.65 1.08 17.90
N LEU A 243 29.85 1.55 18.87
CA LEU A 243 29.22 2.87 18.81
C LEU A 243 30.25 4.00 18.62
N ASN A 244 31.41 3.92 19.29
CA ASN A 244 32.46 4.93 19.19
C ASN A 244 33.12 4.93 17.80
N GLU A 245 33.35 3.75 17.22
CA GLU A 245 33.86 3.61 15.86
C GLU A 245 32.86 4.16 14.83
N ARG A 246 31.57 3.88 14.99
CA ARG A 246 30.51 4.44 14.12
C ARG A 246 30.49 5.96 14.16
N LYS A 247 30.54 6.56 15.36
CA LYS A 247 30.60 8.03 15.52
C LYS A 247 31.81 8.66 14.81
N ARG A 248 32.94 7.96 14.73
CA ARG A 248 34.12 8.46 13.99
C ARG A 248 33.88 8.45 12.48
N ILE A 249 33.22 7.42 11.96
CA ILE A 249 32.80 7.36 10.55
C ILE A 249 31.78 8.44 10.24
N GLU A 250 30.80 8.66 11.11
CA GLU A 250 29.81 9.73 10.95
C GLU A 250 30.45 11.13 10.93
N LYS A 251 31.48 11.36 11.75
CA LYS A 251 32.28 12.60 11.70
C LYS A 251 33.10 12.74 10.41
N ALA A 252 33.49 11.62 9.82
CA ALA A 252 34.18 11.58 8.54
C ALA A 252 33.22 11.69 7.34
N ASN A 253 31.90 11.67 7.57
CA ASN A 253 30.91 11.73 6.51
C ASN A 253 31.03 13.04 5.71
N ALA A 254 31.16 12.90 4.40
CA ALA A 254 31.27 13.97 3.42
C ALA A 254 30.01 14.10 2.52
N GLY A 255 29.06 13.17 2.61
CA GLY A 255 27.84 13.16 1.81
C GLY A 255 27.15 11.81 1.78
N ARG A 256 25.94 11.72 1.19
CA ARG A 256 25.24 10.46 0.95
C ARG A 256 25.46 9.96 -0.48
N ILE A 257 25.34 8.65 -0.69
CA ILE A 257 25.33 8.03 -2.02
C ILE A 257 23.86 7.85 -2.46
N LEU A 258 23.53 8.24 -3.69
CA LEU A 258 22.21 7.99 -4.30
C LEU A 258 22.29 6.74 -5.21
N ALA A 259 21.28 5.88 -5.17
CA ALA A 259 21.15 4.70 -6.04
C ALA A 259 20.17 4.99 -7.20
N ASN A 260 20.43 4.44 -8.40
CA ASN A 260 19.48 4.50 -9.53
C ASN A 260 18.42 3.37 -9.47
N GLU A 261 17.43 3.44 -10.35
CA GLU A 261 16.29 2.51 -10.48
C GLU A 261 16.69 1.04 -10.74
N GLU A 262 17.95 0.78 -11.09
CA GLU A 262 18.50 -0.56 -11.34
C GLU A 262 19.45 -1.05 -10.22
N GLY A 263 19.54 -0.32 -9.10
CA GLY A 263 20.42 -0.69 -7.98
C GLY A 263 21.91 -0.41 -8.21
N LYS A 264 22.28 0.36 -9.23
CA LYS A 264 23.65 0.85 -9.45
C LYS A 264 23.84 2.23 -8.79
N PRO A 265 24.96 2.49 -8.11
CA PRO A 265 25.21 3.78 -7.47
C PRO A 265 25.39 4.88 -8.55
N PHE A 266 24.65 6.00 -8.43
CA PHE A 266 24.87 7.19 -9.25
C PHE A 266 25.68 8.23 -8.48
N TYR A 267 26.46 9.01 -9.24
CA TYR A 267 27.41 10.00 -8.77
C TYR A 267 26.75 11.37 -8.57
N LEU A 268 27.11 11.99 -7.44
CA LEU A 268 26.95 13.39 -7.04
C LEU A 268 25.54 13.95 -6.79
N ASP A 269 25.38 14.42 -5.56
CA ASP A 269 24.33 15.33 -5.13
C ASP A 269 24.69 16.74 -5.63
N ALA A 270 23.92 17.25 -6.58
CA ALA A 270 23.83 18.67 -6.88
C ALA A 270 22.36 19.07 -6.73
N ASN A 271 21.97 19.32 -5.49
CA ASN A 271 20.68 19.86 -5.08
C ASN A 271 19.46 19.02 -5.53
N SER A 272 18.83 18.37 -4.57
CA SER A 272 17.41 17.99 -4.60
C SER A 272 17.01 16.92 -5.63
N ALA A 273 17.30 15.66 -5.29
CA ALA A 273 16.47 14.53 -5.71
C ALA A 273 16.18 13.60 -4.54
N THR A 274 15.78 14.17 -3.39
CA THR A 274 14.78 13.46 -2.59
C THR A 274 13.59 13.26 -3.52
N THR A 275 13.33 12.03 -3.97
CA THR A 275 11.94 11.61 -4.22
C THR A 275 11.19 12.05 -2.96
N ARG A 276 10.48 13.17 -3.06
CA ARG A 276 9.97 13.92 -1.92
C ARG A 276 9.23 12.95 -1.02
N ILE A 277 9.82 12.61 0.13
CA ILE A 277 9.08 12.00 1.22
C ILE A 277 8.01 13.04 1.55
N ALA A 278 6.77 12.75 1.16
CA ALA A 278 5.68 13.66 1.42
C ALA A 278 5.49 13.70 2.94
N ASP A 279 5.79 14.87 3.50
CA ASP A 279 5.60 15.30 4.90
C ASP A 279 6.69 14.88 5.92
N GLY A 280 7.66 15.79 6.13
CA GLY A 280 8.89 15.58 6.93
C GLY A 280 8.74 15.58 8.45
N ASN A 281 7.52 15.48 9.00
CA ASN A 281 7.28 15.56 10.44
C ASN A 281 7.16 14.20 11.14
N VAL A 282 6.96 13.10 10.40
CA VAL A 282 6.93 11.74 10.94
C VAL A 282 8.09 10.96 10.35
N VAL A 283 9.08 10.65 11.18
CA VAL A 283 10.33 10.03 10.74
C VAL A 283 10.41 8.57 11.19
N THR A 284 9.72 8.20 12.27
CA THR A 284 9.79 6.86 12.88
C THR A 284 8.43 6.18 13.03
N LEU A 285 8.45 4.84 13.16
CA LEU A 285 7.25 4.04 13.40
C LEU A 285 6.50 4.46 14.68
N LYS A 286 7.24 4.70 15.76
CA LYS A 286 6.69 5.23 17.02
C LYS A 286 5.84 6.48 16.79
N GLN A 287 6.38 7.47 16.09
CA GLN A 287 5.67 8.74 15.83
C GLN A 287 4.41 8.51 14.99
N LEU A 288 4.45 7.63 13.99
CA LEU A 288 3.28 7.29 13.18
C LEU A 288 2.17 6.65 14.03
N LEU A 289 2.56 5.69 14.88
CA LEU A 289 1.64 5.02 15.79
C LEU A 289 1.02 5.99 16.79
N GLU A 290 1.80 6.88 17.39
CA GLU A 290 1.32 7.91 18.33
C GLU A 290 0.33 8.87 17.66
N ARG A 291 0.63 9.36 16.46
CA ARG A 291 -0.29 10.23 15.72
C ARG A 291 -1.58 9.53 15.31
N SER A 292 -1.53 8.23 15.02
CA SER A 292 -2.72 7.44 14.67
C SER A 292 -3.75 7.35 15.80
N VAL A 293 -3.34 7.54 17.07
CA VAL A 293 -4.23 7.46 18.24
C VAL A 293 -5.37 8.48 18.18
N SER A 294 -5.08 9.68 17.68
CA SER A 294 -6.10 10.73 17.48
C SER A 294 -7.17 10.35 16.44
N HIS A 295 -6.94 9.27 15.68
CA HIS A 295 -7.82 8.80 14.60
C HIS A 295 -8.53 7.48 14.91
N LYS A 296 -8.40 6.97 16.15
CA LYS A 296 -8.94 5.68 16.58
C LYS A 296 -10.43 5.47 16.29
N THR A 297 -11.21 6.54 16.23
CA THR A 297 -12.65 6.55 15.92
C THR A 297 -12.96 6.09 14.49
N LEU A 298 -12.00 6.08 13.56
CA LEU A 298 -12.19 5.64 12.19
C LEU A 298 -12.41 4.13 12.11
N TRP A 299 -11.62 3.35 12.85
CA TRP A 299 -11.61 1.88 12.78
C TRP A 299 -12.17 1.18 14.02
N SER A 300 -12.29 1.89 15.15
CA SER A 300 -12.79 1.32 16.40
C SER A 300 -13.95 2.11 16.99
N LYS A 301 -14.77 1.45 17.80
CA LYS A 301 -15.71 2.09 18.72
C LYS A 301 -15.06 2.30 20.08
N GLN A 302 -15.74 3.06 20.93
CA GLN A 302 -15.30 3.24 22.32
C GLN A 302 -15.31 1.93 23.11
N SER A 303 -16.21 1.00 22.78
CA SER A 303 -16.36 -0.30 23.45
C SER A 303 -15.33 -1.36 23.04
N ASN A 304 -14.56 -1.14 21.96
CA ASN A 304 -13.52 -2.08 21.53
C ASN A 304 -12.36 -2.07 22.54
N LYS A 305 -11.82 -3.26 22.86
CA LYS A 305 -10.68 -3.39 23.77
C LYS A 305 -9.40 -2.88 23.11
N ASP A 306 -9.18 -3.28 21.87
CA ASP A 306 -8.12 -2.73 21.04
C ASP A 306 -8.67 -1.64 20.10
N ARG A 307 -8.07 -0.45 20.21
CA ARG A 307 -8.40 0.73 19.41
C ARG A 307 -7.22 1.21 18.58
N THR A 308 -6.16 0.42 18.50
CA THR A 308 -4.97 0.73 17.71
C THR A 308 -5.28 0.69 16.21
N CYS A 309 -4.47 1.40 15.42
CA CYS A 309 -4.62 1.42 13.98
C CYS A 309 -4.39 0.01 13.40
N PRO A 310 -5.30 -0.51 12.56
CA PRO A 310 -5.11 -1.78 11.88
C PRO A 310 -3.77 -1.86 11.12
N GLY A 311 -3.11 -3.01 11.19
CA GLY A 311 -1.81 -3.25 10.56
C GLY A 311 -1.80 -3.05 9.05
N ASP A 312 -2.89 -3.43 8.36
CA ASP A 312 -3.06 -3.22 6.91
C ASP A 312 -3.01 -1.75 6.53
N ILE A 313 -3.65 -0.87 7.33
CA ILE A 313 -3.67 0.58 7.07
C ILE A 313 -2.26 1.16 7.25
N LEU A 314 -1.56 0.78 8.33
CA LEU A 314 -0.19 1.22 8.59
C LEU A 314 0.76 0.75 7.48
N ARG A 315 0.69 -0.53 7.13
CA ARG A 315 1.49 -1.14 6.06
C ARG A 315 1.28 -0.39 4.74
N ALA A 316 0.03 -0.23 4.31
CA ALA A 316 -0.27 0.43 3.04
C ALA A 316 0.15 1.92 3.04
N THR A 317 0.08 2.59 4.20
CA THR A 317 0.56 3.97 4.35
C THR A 317 2.07 4.03 4.13
N ILE A 318 2.84 3.16 4.78
CA ILE A 318 4.30 3.13 4.64
C ILE A 318 4.73 2.76 3.22
N LEU A 319 4.03 1.81 2.58
CA LEU A 319 4.31 1.40 1.20
C LEU A 319 3.92 2.45 0.15
N SER A 320 3.18 3.50 0.52
CA SER A 320 2.76 4.55 -0.41
C SER A 320 3.81 5.66 -0.63
N ASN A 321 4.92 5.63 0.13
CA ASN A 321 5.94 6.67 0.14
C ASN A 321 5.44 8.07 0.60
N ASP A 322 4.25 8.13 1.20
CA ASP A 322 3.67 9.29 1.89
C ASP A 322 3.31 8.87 3.33
N PHE A 323 3.98 9.48 4.31
CA PHE A 323 3.83 9.13 5.73
C PHE A 323 2.87 10.06 6.48
N SER A 324 2.18 10.94 5.74
CA SER A 324 1.26 11.90 6.31
C SER A 324 0.02 11.24 6.89
N ILE A 325 -0.61 11.96 7.82
CA ILE A 325 -1.91 11.54 8.36
C ILE A 325 -3.01 11.62 7.31
N ARG A 326 -2.86 12.47 6.29
CA ARG A 326 -3.77 12.50 5.14
C ARG A 326 -3.73 11.17 4.40
N GLN A 327 -2.54 10.63 4.17
CA GLN A 327 -2.38 9.33 3.52
C GLN A 327 -2.91 8.19 4.37
N LEU A 328 -2.65 8.20 5.68
CA LEU A 328 -3.22 7.22 6.61
C LEU A 328 -4.76 7.18 6.54
N ARG A 329 -5.41 8.35 6.45
CA ARG A 329 -6.87 8.45 6.26
C ARG A 329 -7.31 7.90 4.90
N ALA A 330 -6.53 8.14 3.83
CA ALA A 330 -6.82 7.60 2.52
C ALA A 330 -6.72 6.07 2.49
N GLU A 331 -5.70 5.47 3.13
CA GLU A 331 -5.56 4.03 3.24
C GLU A 331 -6.66 3.39 4.11
N PHE A 332 -7.11 4.08 5.16
CA PHE A 332 -8.33 3.69 5.87
C PHE A 332 -9.55 3.61 4.93
N CYS A 333 -9.77 4.64 4.10
CA CYS A 333 -10.88 4.65 3.14
C CYS A 333 -10.80 3.45 2.19
N LYS A 334 -9.62 3.15 1.66
CA LYS A 334 -9.36 2.01 0.76
C LYS A 334 -9.63 0.67 1.44
N ASN A 335 -9.16 0.49 2.67
CA ASN A 335 -9.40 -0.73 3.43
C ASN A 335 -10.90 -0.91 3.77
N PHE A 336 -11.58 0.18 4.12
CA PHE A 336 -13.03 0.18 4.35
C PHE A 336 -13.81 -0.17 3.07
N ILE A 337 -13.48 0.45 1.95
CA ILE A 337 -14.07 0.17 0.63
C ILE A 337 -13.95 -1.33 0.32
N LEU A 338 -12.73 -1.87 0.42
CA LEU A 338 -12.48 -3.27 0.12
C LEU A 338 -13.29 -4.21 1.02
N TYR A 339 -13.34 -3.94 2.32
CA TYR A 339 -14.16 -4.72 3.25
C TYR A 339 -15.65 -4.69 2.88
N ASN A 340 -16.20 -3.53 2.50
CA ASN A 340 -17.62 -3.45 2.13
C ASN A 340 -17.92 -4.20 0.82
N ILE A 341 -16.99 -4.18 -0.15
CA ILE A 341 -17.11 -4.99 -1.38
C ILE A 341 -17.19 -6.48 -1.01
N PHE A 342 -16.31 -6.95 -0.12
CA PHE A 342 -16.38 -8.30 0.42
C PHE A 342 -17.73 -8.62 1.07
N THR A 343 -18.32 -7.70 1.82
CA THR A 343 -19.61 -7.97 2.48
C THR A 343 -20.77 -8.18 1.51
N ILE A 344 -20.66 -7.76 0.24
CA ILE A 344 -21.66 -8.08 -0.79
C ILE A 344 -21.76 -9.60 -0.94
N LEU A 345 -20.62 -10.29 -1.04
CA LEU A 345 -20.58 -11.75 -1.11
C LEU A 345 -21.05 -12.38 0.19
N GLN A 346 -20.51 -11.91 1.32
CA GLN A 346 -20.83 -12.48 2.63
C GLN A 346 -22.32 -12.41 2.98
N ARG A 347 -23.00 -11.34 2.57
CA ARG A 347 -24.45 -11.14 2.80
C ARG A 347 -25.31 -12.09 1.98
N ASN A 348 -24.88 -12.42 0.78
CA ASN A 348 -25.64 -13.22 -0.18
C ASN A 348 -25.08 -14.64 -0.32
N LYS A 349 -24.17 -15.04 0.58
CA LYS A 349 -23.51 -16.35 0.57
C LYS A 349 -24.47 -17.53 0.52
N LYS A 350 -25.65 -17.39 1.15
CA LYS A 350 -26.71 -18.42 1.18
C LYS A 350 -27.44 -18.59 -0.15
N SER A 351 -27.36 -17.61 -1.05
CA SER A 351 -28.03 -17.63 -2.35
C SER A 351 -27.16 -18.27 -3.44
N ILE A 352 -25.98 -18.77 -3.08
CA ILE A 352 -25.03 -19.44 -3.99
C ILE A 352 -25.20 -20.94 -3.83
N ARG A 353 -25.19 -21.70 -4.93
CA ARG A 353 -25.23 -23.17 -4.89
C ARG A 353 -24.05 -23.73 -4.09
N SER A 354 -24.28 -24.78 -3.31
CA SER A 354 -23.21 -25.55 -2.69
C SER A 354 -22.87 -26.74 -3.59
N PHE A 355 -21.65 -26.77 -4.14
CA PHE A 355 -21.14 -27.96 -4.82
C PHE A 355 -20.42 -28.86 -3.82
N SER A 356 -20.71 -30.16 -3.84
CA SER A 356 -19.96 -31.15 -3.07
C SER A 356 -18.72 -31.55 -3.86
N GLY A 357 -17.58 -31.76 -3.18
CA GLY A 357 -16.26 -31.98 -3.82
C GLY A 357 -16.11 -33.22 -4.71
N ASN A 358 -17.18 -34.00 -4.91
CA ASN A 358 -17.20 -35.20 -5.75
C ASN A 358 -17.97 -35.02 -7.08
N ASP A 359 -18.59 -33.86 -7.31
CA ASP A 359 -19.34 -33.62 -8.53
C ASP A 359 -18.40 -33.07 -9.61
N ASN A 360 -18.26 -33.77 -10.74
CA ASN A 360 -17.64 -33.22 -11.95
C ASN A 360 -18.36 -31.92 -12.29
N ALA A 361 -17.70 -30.78 -12.07
CA ALA A 361 -18.31 -29.47 -12.28
C ALA A 361 -18.82 -29.37 -13.72
N PRO A 362 -20.12 -29.10 -13.93
CA PRO A 362 -20.65 -28.88 -15.28
C PRO A 362 -19.88 -27.75 -15.97
N SER A 363 -19.67 -27.86 -17.28
CA SER A 363 -19.21 -26.73 -18.08
C SER A 363 -20.34 -25.70 -18.17
N PHE A 364 -20.32 -24.69 -17.31
CA PHE A 364 -21.32 -23.64 -17.31
C PHE A 364 -21.00 -22.58 -18.38
N GLN A 365 -22.02 -22.12 -19.10
CA GLN A 365 -21.90 -20.95 -19.97
C GLN A 365 -21.81 -19.68 -19.13
N PHE A 366 -20.78 -18.86 -19.37
CA PHE A 366 -20.60 -17.58 -18.66
C PHE A 366 -21.10 -16.41 -19.52
N SER A 367 -22.14 -15.71 -19.06
CA SER A 367 -22.67 -14.51 -19.73
C SER A 367 -21.98 -13.26 -19.18
N TRP A 368 -21.18 -12.61 -20.03
CA TRP A 368 -20.39 -11.44 -19.67
C TRP A 368 -21.15 -10.13 -19.93
N ASN A 369 -21.41 -9.35 -18.88
CA ASN A 369 -21.75 -7.95 -19.07
C ASN A 369 -20.49 -7.12 -19.32
N VAL A 370 -20.64 -5.99 -20.03
CA VAL A 370 -19.49 -5.13 -20.37
C VAL A 370 -18.71 -4.62 -19.15
N TRP A 371 -19.38 -4.42 -18.00
CA TRP A 371 -18.72 -4.00 -16.76
C TRP A 371 -18.03 -5.14 -16.03
N ASP A 372 -18.54 -6.38 -16.14
CA ASP A 372 -17.90 -7.59 -15.65
C ASP A 372 -16.58 -7.83 -16.38
N SER A 373 -16.65 -7.76 -17.72
CA SER A 373 -15.47 -7.93 -18.56
C SER A 373 -14.46 -6.83 -18.22
N TYR A 374 -14.89 -5.57 -18.10
CA TYR A 374 -13.98 -4.46 -17.79
C TYR A 374 -13.20 -4.69 -16.49
N ILE A 375 -13.88 -5.04 -15.39
CA ILE A 375 -13.17 -5.25 -14.12
C ILE A 375 -12.27 -6.50 -14.17
N TRP A 376 -12.69 -7.54 -14.91
CA TRP A 376 -11.87 -8.74 -15.11
C TRP A 376 -10.59 -8.44 -15.89
N LYS A 377 -10.68 -7.64 -16.96
CA LYS A 377 -9.51 -7.18 -17.72
C LYS A 377 -8.57 -6.35 -16.84
N GLN A 378 -9.10 -5.42 -16.05
CA GLN A 378 -8.29 -4.64 -15.12
C GLN A 378 -7.59 -5.54 -14.08
N TYR A 379 -8.29 -6.57 -13.58
CA TYR A 379 -7.69 -7.58 -12.71
C TYR A 379 -6.54 -8.33 -13.40
N GLN A 380 -6.75 -8.84 -14.62
CA GLN A 380 -5.71 -9.53 -15.39
C GLN A 380 -4.48 -8.65 -15.66
N GLU A 381 -4.71 -7.39 -16.06
CA GLU A 381 -3.65 -6.40 -16.24
C GLU A 381 -2.84 -6.22 -14.95
N THR A 382 -3.51 -6.07 -13.79
CA THR A 382 -2.80 -5.94 -12.51
C THR A 382 -2.04 -7.20 -12.10
N GLU A 383 -2.61 -8.39 -12.34
CA GLU A 383 -1.96 -9.66 -11.98
C GLU A 383 -0.78 -10.01 -12.88
N SER A 384 -0.73 -9.46 -14.10
CA SER A 384 0.40 -9.57 -15.04
C SER A 384 1.60 -8.70 -14.64
N MET A 385 1.42 -7.71 -13.76
CA MET A 385 2.50 -6.84 -13.31
C MET A 385 3.53 -7.61 -12.46
N LYS A 386 4.81 -7.28 -12.65
CA LYS A 386 5.88 -7.80 -11.81
C LYS A 386 5.75 -7.24 -10.39
N ILE A 387 6.02 -8.09 -9.39
CA ILE A 387 6.08 -7.68 -7.98
C ILE A 387 7.22 -6.66 -7.83
N PRO A 388 7.01 -5.55 -7.10
CA PRO A 388 8.03 -4.51 -6.95
C PRO A 388 9.22 -5.02 -6.13
N THR A 389 10.43 -4.77 -6.61
CA THR A 389 11.71 -5.13 -5.96
C THR A 389 12.44 -3.93 -5.37
N ASP A 390 12.01 -2.71 -5.71
CA ASP A 390 12.61 -1.44 -5.32
C ASP A 390 11.52 -0.38 -5.03
N GLN A 391 11.93 0.78 -4.53
CA GLN A 391 11.01 1.84 -4.12
C GLN A 391 10.28 2.51 -5.31
N ALA A 392 10.94 2.66 -6.46
CA ALA A 392 10.35 3.30 -7.63
C ALA A 392 9.27 2.39 -8.25
N SER A 393 9.58 1.11 -8.41
CA SER A 393 8.61 0.11 -8.86
C SER A 393 7.43 -0.02 -7.88
N LEU A 394 7.66 0.11 -6.56
CA LEU A 394 6.61 0.11 -5.54
C LEU A 394 5.61 1.27 -5.71
N ILE A 395 6.08 2.49 -5.99
CA ILE A 395 5.21 3.67 -6.20
C ILE A 395 4.29 3.45 -7.40
N ASN A 396 4.83 2.95 -8.51
CA ASN A 396 4.06 2.63 -9.71
C ASN A 396 3.04 1.52 -9.43
N TYR A 397 3.47 0.47 -8.72
CA TYR A 397 2.61 -0.65 -8.33
C TYR A 397 1.45 -0.19 -7.43
N LYS A 398 1.72 0.70 -6.46
CA LYS A 398 0.71 1.30 -5.59
C LYS A 398 -0.28 2.18 -6.36
N THR A 399 0.20 2.98 -7.32
CA THR A 399 -0.66 3.81 -8.17
C THR A 399 -1.63 2.95 -8.99
N LYS A 400 -1.15 1.82 -9.53
CA LYS A 400 -2.00 0.86 -10.26
C LYS A 400 -3.02 0.19 -9.34
N TYR A 401 -2.61 -0.23 -8.14
CA TYR A 401 -3.54 -0.76 -7.14
C TYR A 401 -4.64 0.24 -6.76
N ASP A 402 -4.28 1.51 -6.54
CA ASP A 402 -5.23 2.56 -6.20
C ASP A 402 -6.25 2.80 -7.33
N SER A 403 -5.79 2.80 -8.59
CA SER A 403 -6.68 2.90 -9.76
C SER A 403 -7.59 1.67 -9.87
N PHE A 404 -7.05 0.47 -9.67
CA PHE A 404 -7.82 -0.76 -9.71
C PHE A 404 -8.90 -0.79 -8.62
N LEU A 405 -8.59 -0.37 -7.39
CA LEU A 405 -9.56 -0.34 -6.30
C LEU A 405 -10.68 0.68 -6.55
N HIS A 406 -10.37 1.81 -7.19
CA HIS A 406 -11.39 2.76 -7.64
C HIS A 406 -12.35 2.12 -8.66
N ASP A 407 -11.80 1.38 -9.61
CA ASP A 407 -12.57 0.67 -10.63
C ASP A 407 -13.41 -0.46 -10.01
N LEU A 408 -12.84 -1.19 -9.04
CA LEU A 408 -13.53 -2.22 -8.28
C LEU A 408 -14.68 -1.64 -7.44
N GLN A 409 -14.52 -0.45 -6.86
CA GLN A 409 -15.60 0.23 -6.14
C GLN A 409 -16.71 0.73 -7.07
N THR A 410 -16.35 1.15 -8.29
CA THR A 410 -17.35 1.48 -9.31
C THR A 410 -18.13 0.23 -9.72
N TYR A 411 -17.42 -0.87 -9.97
CA TYR A 411 -18.01 -2.17 -10.28
C TYR A 411 -18.93 -2.66 -9.15
N SER A 412 -18.53 -2.53 -7.88
CA SER A 412 -19.37 -2.91 -6.75
C SER A 412 -20.67 -2.11 -6.66
N ALA A 413 -20.62 -0.81 -6.99
CA ALA A 413 -21.81 0.04 -7.06
C ALA A 413 -22.74 -0.37 -8.21
N LEU A 414 -22.18 -0.74 -9.37
CA LEU A 414 -22.95 -1.27 -10.50
C LEU A 414 -23.62 -2.60 -10.14
N VAL A 415 -22.89 -3.53 -9.51
CA VAL A 415 -23.42 -4.80 -9.00
C VAL A 415 -24.60 -4.58 -8.05
N ILE A 416 -24.48 -3.67 -7.09
CA ILE A 416 -25.58 -3.36 -6.16
C ILE A 416 -26.78 -2.79 -6.92
N SER A 417 -26.56 -2.02 -7.97
CA SER A 417 -27.62 -1.42 -8.79
C SER A 417 -28.32 -2.46 -9.64
N GLU A 418 -27.56 -3.39 -10.19
CA GLU A 418 -28.08 -4.56 -10.90
C GLU A 418 -28.92 -5.45 -9.98
N MET A 419 -28.46 -5.68 -8.73
CA MET A 419 -29.23 -6.40 -7.72
C MET A 419 -30.55 -5.69 -7.37
N LYS A 420 -30.57 -4.35 -7.33
CA LYS A 420 -31.81 -3.59 -7.09
C LYS A 420 -32.77 -3.65 -8.27
N TRP A 421 -32.24 -3.57 -9.49
CA TRP A 421 -33.02 -3.64 -10.72
C TRP A 421 -33.67 -5.01 -10.88
N ASN A 422 -32.87 -6.09 -10.77
CA ASN A 422 -33.32 -7.46 -11.03
C ASN A 422 -33.97 -8.12 -9.80
N GLN A 423 -33.80 -7.55 -8.60
CA GLN A 423 -34.37 -8.06 -7.34
C GLN A 423 -34.09 -9.56 -7.13
N PHE A 424 -35.13 -10.40 -7.04
CA PHE A 424 -35.00 -11.83 -6.81
C PHE A 424 -34.53 -12.60 -8.05
N SER A 425 -34.80 -12.10 -9.27
CA SER A 425 -34.43 -12.79 -10.51
C SER A 425 -32.93 -12.94 -10.69
N ILE A 426 -32.13 -12.05 -10.06
CA ILE A 426 -30.66 -12.14 -10.12
C ILE A 426 -30.11 -13.41 -9.46
N PHE A 427 -30.89 -14.04 -8.57
CA PHE A 427 -30.54 -15.27 -7.84
C PHE A 427 -31.24 -16.51 -8.41
N GLN A 428 -32.08 -16.37 -9.44
CA GLN A 428 -32.75 -17.51 -10.07
C GLN A 428 -31.72 -18.34 -10.82
N ASN A 429 -31.65 -19.62 -10.50
CA ASN A 429 -30.73 -20.57 -11.12
C ASN A 429 -31.54 -21.56 -11.98
N ASP A 430 -31.04 -21.88 -13.17
CA ASP A 430 -31.54 -23.01 -13.96
C ASP A 430 -30.59 -24.21 -13.82
N GLU A 431 -31.06 -25.43 -14.09
CA GLU A 431 -30.23 -26.64 -13.95
C GLU A 431 -28.93 -26.60 -14.78
N THR A 432 -28.94 -25.85 -15.89
CA THR A 432 -27.86 -25.81 -16.88
C THR A 432 -27.05 -24.51 -16.88
N THR A 433 -27.51 -23.46 -16.20
CA THR A 433 -26.86 -22.13 -16.20
C THR A 433 -26.63 -21.61 -14.78
N LEU A 434 -25.57 -20.82 -14.61
CA LEU A 434 -25.32 -20.09 -13.37
C LEU A 434 -26.28 -18.90 -13.29
N SER A 435 -26.77 -18.58 -12.10
CA SER A 435 -27.50 -17.31 -11.94
C SER A 435 -26.59 -16.12 -12.19
N ARG A 436 -27.19 -14.98 -12.48
CA ARG A 436 -26.45 -13.74 -12.66
C ARG A 436 -25.62 -13.38 -11.41
N PHE A 437 -26.12 -13.64 -10.21
CA PHE A 437 -25.37 -13.38 -8.97
C PHE A 437 -24.18 -14.34 -8.78
N GLU A 438 -24.28 -15.58 -9.25
CA GLU A 438 -23.15 -16.52 -9.24
C GLU A 438 -22.01 -16.05 -10.16
N HIS A 439 -22.32 -15.48 -11.33
CA HIS A 439 -21.31 -14.85 -12.20
C HIS A 439 -20.57 -13.71 -11.49
N ILE A 440 -21.31 -12.81 -10.83
CA ILE A 440 -20.75 -11.70 -10.05
C ILE A 440 -19.88 -12.22 -8.91
N THR A 441 -20.37 -13.24 -8.21
CA THR A 441 -19.66 -13.91 -7.12
C THR A 441 -18.33 -14.45 -7.60
N LEU A 442 -18.31 -15.11 -8.76
CA LEU A 442 -17.10 -15.67 -9.35
C LEU A 442 -16.03 -14.61 -9.64
N ILE A 443 -16.44 -13.46 -10.19
CA ILE A 443 -15.52 -12.36 -10.46
C ILE A 443 -15.00 -11.78 -9.14
N LEU A 444 -15.90 -11.39 -8.24
CA LEU A 444 -15.52 -10.73 -6.99
C LEU A 444 -14.71 -11.64 -6.08
N GLN A 445 -15.11 -12.89 -5.91
CA GLN A 445 -14.38 -13.83 -5.05
C GLN A 445 -12.99 -14.09 -5.62
N THR A 446 -12.83 -14.21 -6.94
CA THR A 446 -11.50 -14.35 -7.55
C THR A 446 -10.63 -13.12 -7.27
N VAL A 447 -11.16 -11.92 -7.55
CA VAL A 447 -10.44 -10.66 -7.28
C VAL A 447 -10.03 -10.57 -5.81
N LEU A 448 -10.96 -10.79 -4.89
CA LEU A 448 -10.74 -10.62 -3.45
C LEU A 448 -9.81 -11.68 -2.83
N THR A 449 -9.78 -12.90 -3.37
CA THR A 449 -9.07 -14.05 -2.77
C THR A 449 -7.85 -14.52 -3.53
N LYS A 450 -7.60 -14.02 -4.76
CA LYS A 450 -6.44 -14.39 -5.57
C LYS A 450 -5.54 -13.20 -5.95
N SER A 451 -5.99 -11.95 -5.75
CA SER A 451 -5.18 -10.80 -6.18
C SER A 451 -3.88 -10.63 -5.38
N LYS A 452 -2.75 -10.55 -6.10
CA LYS A 452 -1.44 -10.25 -5.52
C LYS A 452 -1.41 -8.86 -4.90
N MET A 453 -2.02 -7.86 -5.54
CA MET A 453 -1.99 -6.47 -5.05
C MET A 453 -2.75 -6.32 -3.74
N ILE A 454 -3.93 -6.94 -3.63
CA ILE A 454 -4.72 -6.92 -2.40
C ILE A 454 -3.93 -7.57 -1.25
N ARG A 455 -3.34 -8.74 -1.49
CA ARG A 455 -2.48 -9.42 -0.50
C ARG A 455 -1.31 -8.55 -0.06
N ILE A 456 -0.64 -7.89 -1.01
CA ILE A 456 0.54 -7.06 -0.73
C ILE A 456 0.19 -5.87 0.16
N PHE A 457 -0.89 -5.14 -0.13
CA PHE A 457 -1.23 -3.91 0.60
C PHE A 457 -2.11 -4.15 1.82
N GLN A 458 -2.94 -5.20 1.83
CA GLN A 458 -3.92 -5.49 2.89
C GLN A 458 -3.92 -7.00 3.26
N PRO A 459 -2.79 -7.56 3.73
CA PRO A 459 -2.61 -8.99 3.92
C PRO A 459 -3.58 -9.60 4.95
N ASN A 460 -3.96 -8.86 5.99
CA ASN A 460 -4.83 -9.42 7.04
C ASN A 460 -6.26 -9.51 6.57
N LEU A 461 -6.77 -8.44 5.95
CA LEU A 461 -8.09 -8.45 5.32
C LEU A 461 -8.14 -9.50 4.21
N TYR A 462 -7.09 -9.61 3.38
CA TYR A 462 -6.99 -10.64 2.35
C TYR A 462 -7.14 -12.05 2.93
N LYS A 463 -6.37 -12.41 3.97
CA LYS A 463 -6.46 -13.72 4.62
C LYS A 463 -7.83 -13.96 5.24
N PHE A 464 -8.42 -12.94 5.87
CA PHE A 464 -9.77 -13.05 6.41
C PHE A 464 -10.81 -13.33 5.32
N MET A 465 -10.75 -12.61 4.19
CA MET A 465 -11.63 -12.86 3.05
C MET A 465 -11.41 -14.26 2.47
N GLN A 466 -10.17 -14.72 2.35
CA GLN A 466 -9.86 -16.08 1.92
C GLN A 466 -10.46 -17.12 2.87
N ASP A 467 -10.28 -17.00 4.18
CA ASP A 467 -10.77 -17.97 5.16
C ASP A 467 -12.32 -17.98 5.21
N ASP A 468 -12.98 -16.81 5.13
CA ASP A 468 -14.45 -16.73 5.14
C ASP A 468 -15.08 -17.22 3.83
N LEU A 469 -14.43 -17.01 2.69
CA LEU A 469 -14.91 -17.41 1.36
C LEU A 469 -14.39 -18.79 0.91
N ARG A 470 -13.43 -19.42 1.62
CA ARG A 470 -12.96 -20.80 1.34
C ARG A 470 -14.10 -21.82 1.17
N PRO A 471 -15.20 -21.80 1.96
CA PRO A 471 -16.30 -22.77 1.83
C PRO A 471 -17.24 -22.54 0.63
N THR A 472 -17.03 -21.52 -0.20
CA THR A 472 -17.94 -21.13 -1.29
C THR A 472 -17.35 -21.48 -2.64
N LEU A 473 -18.08 -22.22 -3.49
CA LEU A 473 -17.94 -22.56 -4.94
C LEU A 473 -16.53 -22.82 -5.56
N MET A 474 -15.43 -22.31 -5.02
CA MET A 474 -14.21 -21.97 -5.73
C MET A 474 -13.01 -22.90 -5.51
N GLU A 475 -13.14 -23.95 -4.69
CA GLU A 475 -12.11 -24.99 -4.65
C GLU A 475 -12.22 -26.00 -5.82
N LEU A 476 -13.22 -25.85 -6.70
CA LEU A 476 -13.24 -26.56 -7.98
C LEU A 476 -12.17 -25.95 -8.91
N VAL A 477 -10.97 -26.51 -8.82
CA VAL A 477 -9.77 -26.19 -9.62
C VAL A 477 -10.09 -26.00 -11.11
N GLY A 478 -11.06 -26.74 -11.65
CA GLY A 478 -11.49 -26.63 -13.05
C GLY A 478 -12.20 -25.33 -13.45
N PHE A 479 -12.73 -24.53 -12.51
CA PHE A 479 -13.55 -23.37 -12.88
C PHE A 479 -12.74 -22.10 -13.16
N THR A 480 -11.59 -21.89 -12.50
CA THR A 480 -10.68 -20.80 -12.89
C THR A 480 -10.07 -21.08 -14.26
N GLU A 481 -9.78 -22.35 -14.55
CA GLU A 481 -9.36 -22.80 -15.88
C GLU A 481 -10.49 -22.70 -16.92
N SER A 482 -11.75 -22.93 -16.55
CA SER A 482 -12.93 -22.74 -17.42
C SER A 482 -13.24 -21.27 -17.71
N ILE A 483 -13.18 -20.39 -16.70
CA ILE A 483 -13.18 -18.93 -16.92
C ILE A 483 -12.01 -18.61 -17.84
N ASN A 484 -10.83 -19.18 -17.58
CA ASN A 484 -9.65 -18.92 -18.39
C ASN A 484 -9.74 -19.40 -19.84
N ALA A 485 -10.40 -20.54 -20.07
CA ALA A 485 -10.66 -21.12 -21.39
C ALA A 485 -11.80 -20.40 -22.12
N THR A 486 -12.69 -19.73 -21.39
CA THR A 486 -13.63 -18.75 -21.92
C THR A 486 -13.03 -17.33 -21.99
N ILE A 487 -11.74 -17.13 -21.61
CA ILE A 487 -10.95 -15.92 -21.90
C ILE A 487 -10.49 -15.96 -23.37
N GLU A 488 -11.44 -15.97 -24.29
CA GLU A 488 -11.42 -14.84 -25.21
C GLU A 488 -12.70 -14.08 -24.90
N PRO A 489 -12.65 -13.12 -23.95
CA PRO A 489 -13.77 -12.23 -23.83
C PRO A 489 -13.92 -11.58 -25.21
N GLY A 490 -15.15 -11.32 -25.64
CA GLY A 490 -15.44 -10.46 -26.80
C GLY A 490 -14.86 -9.02 -26.70
N PHE A 491 -13.82 -8.79 -25.88
CA PHE A 491 -12.91 -7.66 -25.87
C PHE A 491 -12.00 -7.53 -27.08
N ALA A 492 -11.95 -8.51 -27.97
CA ALA A 492 -11.27 -8.31 -29.25
C ALA A 492 -11.86 -7.11 -30.03
N ASN A 493 -13.08 -6.65 -29.71
CA ASN A 493 -13.59 -5.38 -30.22
C ASN A 493 -13.28 -4.20 -29.28
N GLU A 494 -12.68 -3.14 -29.83
CA GLU A 494 -12.44 -1.87 -29.11
C GLU A 494 -13.75 -1.21 -28.64
N GLN A 495 -14.86 -1.52 -29.31
CA GLN A 495 -16.18 -0.93 -29.07
C GLN A 495 -16.75 -1.26 -27.69
N SER A 496 -16.61 -2.49 -27.21
CA SER A 496 -17.09 -2.92 -25.89
C SER A 496 -16.29 -2.27 -24.77
N LEU A 497 -14.97 -2.10 -24.98
CA LEU A 497 -14.11 -1.39 -24.05
C LEU A 497 -14.46 0.11 -24.00
N GLN A 498 -14.73 0.72 -25.15
CA GLN A 498 -15.21 2.12 -25.21
C GLN A 498 -16.55 2.27 -24.49
N SER A 499 -17.48 1.32 -24.69
CA SER A 499 -18.79 1.29 -24.04
C SER A 499 -18.67 1.18 -22.52
N ALA A 500 -17.87 0.24 -22.01
CA ALA A 500 -17.60 0.08 -20.58
C ALA A 500 -16.94 1.32 -19.96
N ASN A 501 -15.98 1.93 -20.66
CA ASN A 501 -15.37 3.18 -20.23
C ASN A 501 -16.38 4.34 -20.19
N GLY A 502 -17.31 4.41 -21.14
CA GLY A 502 -18.42 5.36 -21.13
C GLY A 502 -19.31 5.22 -19.91
N LEU A 503 -19.75 3.99 -19.61
CA LEU A 503 -20.54 3.66 -18.41
C LEU A 503 -19.79 4.04 -17.13
N LYS A 504 -18.51 3.67 -17.03
CA LYS A 504 -17.67 4.01 -15.87
C LYS A 504 -17.55 5.52 -15.65
N LYS A 505 -17.40 6.31 -16.72
CA LYS A 505 -17.33 7.79 -16.62
C LYS A 505 -18.64 8.37 -16.08
N LEU A 506 -19.77 7.91 -16.61
CA LEU A 506 -21.11 8.30 -16.13
C LEU A 506 -21.27 7.93 -14.66
N ALA A 507 -20.88 6.72 -14.27
CA ALA A 507 -21.03 6.25 -12.90
C ALA A 507 -20.21 7.04 -11.89
N ASN A 508 -18.95 7.31 -12.20
CA ASN A 508 -18.10 8.08 -11.31
C ASN A 508 -18.61 9.51 -11.12
N GLN A 509 -19.12 10.15 -12.18
CA GLN A 509 -19.69 11.49 -12.06
C GLN A 509 -20.98 11.50 -11.24
N LEU A 510 -21.83 10.49 -11.40
CA LEU A 510 -23.07 10.36 -10.63
C LEU A 510 -22.78 10.14 -9.14
N LEU A 511 -21.80 9.30 -8.81
CA LEU A 511 -21.35 9.11 -7.42
C LEU A 511 -20.71 10.37 -6.82
N TYR A 512 -20.03 11.17 -7.65
CA TYR A 512 -19.50 12.48 -7.25
C TYR A 512 -20.63 13.45 -6.90
N PHE A 513 -21.64 13.60 -7.75
CA PHE A 513 -22.81 14.44 -7.47
C PHE A 513 -23.59 13.98 -6.24
N GLU A 514 -23.76 12.66 -6.06
CA GLU A 514 -24.39 12.13 -4.85
C GLU A 514 -23.65 12.61 -3.59
N GLN A 515 -22.32 12.62 -3.62
CA GLN A 515 -21.53 13.08 -2.48
C GLN A 515 -21.64 14.58 -2.21
N GLU A 516 -21.66 15.41 -3.26
CA GLU A 516 -21.82 16.87 -3.13
C GLU A 516 -23.16 17.20 -2.46
N ILE A 517 -24.25 16.54 -2.87
CA ILE A 517 -25.59 16.71 -2.28
C ILE A 517 -25.60 16.43 -0.78
N TYR A 518 -25.05 15.29 -0.37
CA TYR A 518 -25.04 14.94 1.06
C TYR A 518 -24.11 15.85 1.87
N GLY A 519 -23.19 16.61 1.25
CA GLY A 519 -22.28 17.53 1.94
C GLY A 519 -21.43 16.85 3.02
N GLU A 520 -21.27 15.54 2.92
CA GLU A 520 -20.77 14.68 3.97
C GLU A 520 -19.25 14.82 4.10
N LYS A 521 -18.78 15.50 5.15
CA LYS A 521 -17.35 15.71 5.38
C LYS A 521 -16.76 14.62 6.28
N PHE A 522 -15.62 14.10 5.88
CA PHE A 522 -14.85 13.14 6.67
C PHE A 522 -14.25 13.83 7.91
N ARG A 523 -14.95 13.77 9.05
CA ARG A 523 -14.48 14.29 10.34
C ARG A 523 -14.05 13.14 11.24
N VAL A 524 -12.81 13.19 11.70
CA VAL A 524 -12.20 12.12 12.50
C VAL A 524 -12.65 12.19 13.96
N ASN A 525 -12.75 13.39 14.53
CA ASN A 525 -12.98 13.59 15.95
C ASN A 525 -14.46 13.43 16.36
N ARG A 526 -15.37 13.26 15.40
CA ARG A 526 -16.81 13.11 15.63
C ARG A 526 -17.35 11.90 14.88
N PRO A 527 -18.39 11.24 15.37
CA PRO A 527 -19.09 10.21 14.61
C PRO A 527 -19.55 10.79 13.26
N ILE A 528 -19.35 10.02 12.19
CA ILE A 528 -19.90 10.37 10.88
C ILE A 528 -21.42 10.23 10.98
N GLN A 529 -22.13 11.34 10.81
CA GLN A 529 -23.58 11.38 10.77
C GLN A 529 -24.01 11.27 9.31
N LEU A 530 -24.82 10.26 9.01
CA LEU A 530 -25.42 10.11 7.69
C LEU A 530 -26.64 11.02 7.62
N ARG A 531 -26.71 11.86 6.59
CA ARG A 531 -27.87 12.73 6.39
C ARG A 531 -29.11 11.91 5.99
N PRO A 532 -30.32 12.36 6.36
CA PRO A 532 -31.56 11.65 6.03
C PRO A 532 -31.83 11.60 4.53
N ILE A 533 -32.54 10.55 4.11
CA ILE A 533 -32.89 10.26 2.71
C ILE A 533 -33.77 11.37 2.11
N THR A 534 -34.57 12.07 2.92
CA THR A 534 -35.46 13.15 2.49
C THR A 534 -34.73 14.30 1.80
N LEU A 535 -33.43 14.49 2.06
CA LEU A 535 -32.60 15.47 1.37
C LEU A 535 -32.59 15.24 -0.16
N SER A 536 -32.64 13.99 -0.60
CA SER A 536 -32.57 13.63 -2.03
C SER A 536 -33.76 14.12 -2.86
N ALA A 537 -34.89 14.45 -2.23
CA ALA A 537 -36.08 14.96 -2.93
C ALA A 537 -35.86 16.36 -3.52
N ASN A 538 -34.99 17.17 -2.89
CA ASN A 538 -34.71 18.53 -3.32
C ASN A 538 -33.72 18.59 -4.48
N TYR A 539 -33.18 17.45 -4.94
CA TYR A 539 -32.18 17.41 -5.99
C TYR A 539 -32.64 16.55 -7.17
N LYS A 540 -32.25 16.98 -8.37
CA LYS A 540 -32.44 16.20 -9.61
C LYS A 540 -31.12 16.13 -10.36
N ILE A 541 -30.79 14.94 -10.88
CA ILE A 541 -29.68 14.76 -11.81
C ILE A 541 -30.25 14.62 -13.22
N VAL A 542 -29.74 15.43 -14.16
CA VAL A 542 -30.15 15.35 -15.57
C VAL A 542 -28.94 14.99 -16.42
N ILE A 543 -29.02 13.87 -17.12
CA ILE A 543 -28.03 13.41 -18.09
C ILE A 543 -28.54 13.76 -19.48
N LEU A 544 -27.95 14.80 -20.07
CA LEU A 544 -28.22 15.23 -21.44
C LEU A 544 -27.35 14.42 -22.40
N ASP A 545 -27.97 13.57 -23.20
CA ASP A 545 -27.34 12.77 -24.24
C ASP A 545 -27.91 13.12 -25.61
N LYS A 546 -27.37 14.19 -26.21
CA LYS A 546 -27.88 14.79 -27.45
C LYS A 546 -27.95 13.81 -28.63
N LYS A 547 -27.13 12.75 -28.61
CA LYS A 547 -27.05 11.75 -29.67
C LYS A 547 -27.81 10.47 -29.35
N ASN A 548 -28.42 10.36 -28.17
CA ASN A 548 -29.06 9.13 -27.68
C ASN A 548 -28.13 7.90 -27.80
N ALA A 549 -26.86 8.09 -27.44
CA ALA A 549 -25.81 7.09 -27.57
C ALA A 549 -25.66 6.21 -26.31
N ILE A 550 -26.32 6.53 -25.19
CA ILE A 550 -26.29 5.73 -23.96
C ILE A 550 -27.33 4.59 -24.08
N PRO A 551 -26.91 3.32 -24.09
CA PRO A 551 -27.82 2.17 -24.12
C PRO A 551 -28.82 2.18 -22.96
N GLU A 552 -30.05 1.74 -23.20
CA GLU A 552 -31.12 1.72 -22.20
C GLU A 552 -30.73 0.95 -20.93
N ILE A 553 -30.05 -0.19 -21.08
CA ILE A 553 -29.53 -0.97 -19.94
C ILE A 553 -28.62 -0.14 -19.03
N PHE A 554 -27.81 0.76 -19.59
CA PHE A 554 -26.97 1.66 -18.79
C PHE A 554 -27.83 2.71 -18.11
N GLN A 555 -28.81 3.29 -18.81
CA GLN A 555 -29.71 4.27 -18.21
C GLN A 555 -30.41 3.69 -16.97
N THR A 556 -30.93 2.47 -17.09
CA THR A 556 -31.60 1.76 -15.98
C THR A 556 -30.65 1.47 -14.83
N LEU A 557 -29.45 0.94 -15.08
CA LEU A 557 -28.45 0.71 -14.04
C LEU A 557 -28.07 1.99 -13.30
N LEU A 558 -27.81 3.07 -14.04
CA LEU A 558 -27.42 4.36 -13.49
C LEU A 558 -28.51 4.96 -12.58
N LYS A 559 -29.81 4.77 -12.90
CA LYS A 559 -30.92 5.18 -12.02
C LYS A 559 -30.88 4.50 -10.65
N PHE A 560 -30.47 3.24 -10.58
CA PHE A 560 -30.40 2.50 -9.30
C PHE A 560 -29.09 2.74 -8.51
N MET A 561 -28.09 3.35 -9.15
CA MET A 561 -26.83 3.68 -8.49
C MET A 561 -27.00 4.74 -7.43
N THR A 562 -27.95 5.66 -7.57
CA THR A 562 -28.22 6.69 -6.57
C THR A 562 -29.68 6.66 -6.13
N GLN A 563 -29.97 7.34 -5.02
CA GLN A 563 -31.33 7.59 -4.56
C GLN A 563 -31.91 8.89 -5.15
N ILE A 564 -31.08 9.71 -5.80
CA ILE A 564 -31.49 10.98 -6.39
C ILE A 564 -32.18 10.73 -7.72
N THR A 565 -33.28 11.42 -7.97
CA THR A 565 -34.04 11.28 -9.22
C THR A 565 -33.15 11.65 -10.41
N THR A 566 -32.94 10.68 -11.30
CA THR A 566 -32.02 10.80 -12.44
C THR A 566 -32.79 10.68 -13.75
N TYR A 567 -32.70 11.71 -14.59
CA TYR A 567 -33.34 11.80 -15.91
C TYR A 567 -32.32 11.63 -17.04
N PHE A 568 -32.73 10.97 -18.11
CA PHE A 568 -31.97 10.84 -19.35
C PHE A 568 -32.76 11.51 -20.46
N VAL A 569 -32.19 12.53 -21.09
CA VAL A 569 -32.90 13.38 -22.05
C VAL A 569 -32.03 13.74 -23.24
N LYS A 570 -32.64 14.02 -24.39
CA LYS A 570 -31.93 14.47 -25.60
C LYS A 570 -31.88 16.00 -25.67
N ASP A 571 -32.92 16.64 -25.17
CA ASP A 571 -33.01 18.08 -24.91
C ASP A 571 -33.31 18.36 -23.43
N LEU A 572 -32.77 19.45 -22.88
CA LEU A 572 -33.09 19.88 -21.52
C LEU A 572 -34.56 20.29 -21.36
N SER A 573 -35.25 20.66 -22.46
CA SER A 573 -36.68 20.96 -22.44
C SER A 573 -37.57 19.74 -22.11
N GLU A 574 -37.04 18.52 -22.21
CA GLU A 574 -37.76 17.27 -21.88
C GLU A 574 -37.92 17.04 -20.36
N VAL A 575 -37.23 17.82 -19.52
CA VAL A 575 -37.33 17.71 -18.06
C VAL A 575 -38.23 18.80 -17.52
N GLU A 576 -39.34 18.41 -16.90
CA GLU A 576 -40.09 19.32 -16.03
C GLU A 576 -39.28 19.63 -14.77
N LEU A 577 -38.57 20.76 -14.81
CA LEU A 577 -37.97 21.39 -13.64
C LEU A 577 -39.09 22.15 -12.93
N HIS A 578 -39.54 21.64 -11.78
CA HIS A 578 -40.55 22.33 -10.97
C HIS A 578 -39.98 23.63 -10.41
N GLY A 579 -40.87 24.61 -10.21
CA GLY A 579 -40.54 26.00 -9.89
C GLY A 579 -39.49 26.13 -8.79
N HIS A 580 -38.43 26.89 -9.10
CA HIS A 580 -37.25 27.18 -8.26
C HIS A 580 -36.09 26.16 -8.28
N MET A 581 -36.11 25.13 -9.13
CA MET A 581 -34.90 24.33 -9.36
C MET A 581 -33.84 25.06 -10.18
N HIS A 582 -32.61 25.13 -9.67
CA HIS A 582 -31.48 25.80 -10.30
C HIS A 582 -30.29 24.84 -10.44
N CYS A 583 -29.54 24.98 -11.53
CA CYS A 583 -28.36 24.15 -11.76
C CYS A 583 -27.22 24.62 -10.86
N ILE A 584 -26.75 23.74 -9.98
CA ILE A 584 -25.66 24.01 -9.03
C ILE A 584 -24.32 23.41 -9.47
N ASP A 585 -24.34 22.38 -10.32
CA ASP A 585 -23.13 21.84 -10.94
C ASP A 585 -23.43 21.30 -12.35
N LYS A 586 -22.44 21.41 -13.24
CA LYS A 586 -22.48 20.94 -14.63
C LYS A 586 -21.15 20.31 -14.99
N LYS A 587 -21.21 19.05 -15.46
CA LYS A 587 -20.06 18.34 -16.01
C LYS A 587 -20.24 17.98 -17.48
N MET A 588 -19.28 18.38 -18.31
CA MET A 588 -19.14 17.82 -19.66
C MET A 588 -18.38 16.48 -19.56
N LEU A 589 -19.01 15.40 -20.02
CA LEU A 589 -18.42 14.05 -20.04
C LEU A 589 -17.84 13.71 -21.42
N ASP A 590 -18.45 14.25 -22.47
CA ASP A 590 -18.02 14.18 -23.86
C ASP A 590 -18.67 15.34 -24.65
N LYS A 591 -18.25 15.60 -25.89
CA LYS A 591 -18.76 16.68 -26.76
C LYS A 591 -20.29 16.68 -26.90
N SER A 592 -20.94 15.51 -26.78
CA SER A 592 -22.41 15.37 -26.88
C SER A 592 -23.10 14.96 -25.58
N LYS A 593 -22.36 14.82 -24.46
CA LYS A 593 -22.90 14.30 -23.19
C LYS A 593 -22.57 15.22 -22.03
N PHE A 594 -23.60 15.67 -21.33
CA PHE A 594 -23.49 16.55 -20.17
C PHE A 594 -24.28 15.97 -19.00
N MET A 595 -23.78 16.14 -17.79
CA MET A 595 -24.51 15.81 -16.57
C MET A 595 -24.69 17.09 -15.76
N TYR A 596 -25.92 17.35 -15.34
CA TYR A 596 -26.32 18.51 -14.57
C TYR A 596 -26.86 18.07 -13.22
N LEU A 597 -26.51 18.81 -12.19
CA LEU A 597 -27.07 18.70 -10.86
C LEU A 597 -27.94 19.93 -10.60
N TYR A 598 -29.22 19.69 -10.33
CA TYR A 598 -30.19 20.72 -9.96
C TYR A 598 -30.57 20.60 -8.50
N GLU A 599 -30.81 21.74 -7.86
CA GLU A 599 -31.30 21.88 -6.50
C GLU A 599 -32.54 22.77 -6.47
N GLU A 600 -33.58 22.34 -5.76
CA GLU A 600 -34.76 23.15 -5.44
C GLU A 600 -34.39 24.20 -4.41
N LYS A 601 -34.43 25.48 -4.81
CA LYS A 601 -34.38 26.57 -3.84
C LYS A 601 -35.70 26.57 -3.07
N SER A 602 -35.63 26.27 -1.77
CA SER A 602 -36.67 26.73 -0.86
C SER A 602 -36.70 28.25 -0.90
N ASN A 603 -37.84 28.87 -1.19
CA ASN A 603 -38.03 30.29 -0.90
C ASN A 603 -37.84 30.48 0.61
N GLU A 604 -36.68 31.00 1.02
CA GLU A 604 -36.50 31.59 2.35
C GLU A 604 -37.44 32.80 2.45
N GLU A 605 -38.71 32.57 2.78
CA GLU A 605 -39.59 33.58 3.37
C GLU A 605 -40.90 33.04 3.94
N VAL A 606 -41.25 31.75 3.78
CA VAL A 606 -42.52 31.23 4.34
C VAL A 606 -42.29 30.31 5.54
N LYS A 607 -42.29 30.97 6.69
CA LYS A 607 -42.67 30.49 8.03
C LYS A 607 -41.68 29.56 8.74
N ALA A 608 -41.09 30.14 9.78
CA ALA A 608 -40.68 29.47 11.00
C ALA A 608 -41.80 28.54 11.52
N ALA A 609 -41.81 27.30 11.03
CA ALA A 609 -42.36 26.19 11.77
C ALA A 609 -41.21 25.65 12.61
N SER A 610 -41.35 25.82 13.93
CA SER A 610 -40.48 25.28 14.98
C SER A 610 -39.85 23.95 14.59
N PRO A 611 -38.53 23.74 14.79
CA PRO A 611 -37.95 22.42 14.65
C PRO A 611 -38.69 21.49 15.61
N GLN A 612 -39.41 20.51 15.06
CA GLN A 612 -39.82 19.37 15.87
C GLN A 612 -38.54 18.81 16.48
N LYS A 613 -38.48 18.79 17.81
CA LYS A 613 -37.38 18.23 18.59
C LYS A 613 -37.10 16.81 18.11
N GLU A 614 -36.17 16.66 17.18
CA GLU A 614 -35.38 15.45 17.09
C GLU A 614 -34.79 15.26 18.49
N LYS A 615 -34.99 14.07 19.08
CA LYS A 615 -34.28 13.65 20.27
C LYS A 615 -32.80 13.53 19.92
N ILE A 616 -32.14 14.67 19.88
CA ILE A 616 -30.71 14.80 20.11
C ILE A 616 -30.52 14.28 21.53
N VAL A 617 -29.75 13.21 21.67
CA VAL A 617 -29.15 12.88 22.95
C VAL A 617 -28.13 13.99 23.19
N ASP A 618 -28.61 15.05 23.82
CA ASP A 618 -27.81 16.14 24.35
C ASP A 618 -26.90 15.56 25.43
N ASN A 619 -25.65 15.33 25.06
CA ASN A 619 -24.56 15.54 25.97
C ASN A 619 -23.37 15.97 25.12
N ILE A 620 -22.67 17.02 25.54
CA ILE A 620 -21.55 17.69 24.83
C ILE A 620 -21.98 18.88 23.93
N ILE A 621 -22.93 19.71 24.39
CA ILE A 621 -22.92 21.16 24.06
C ILE A 621 -22.54 21.99 25.29
N GLY A 622 -22.54 21.40 26.51
CA GLY A 622 -22.01 22.03 27.73
C GLY A 622 -20.50 21.87 27.99
N LEU A 623 -19.72 21.34 27.04
CA LEU A 623 -18.27 21.10 27.21
C LEU A 623 -17.40 21.84 26.17
N LEU A 624 -18.02 22.66 25.31
CA LEU A 624 -17.31 23.49 24.31
C LEU A 624 -17.63 24.99 24.47
N SER A 625 -18.22 25.36 25.61
CA SER A 625 -18.36 26.75 26.05
C SER A 625 -17.44 26.93 27.26
N ASN A 626 -16.13 26.91 27.00
CA ASN A 626 -15.07 27.51 27.82
C ASN A 626 -13.78 27.35 27.00
N ASP A 627 -13.66 28.23 26.01
CA ASP A 627 -12.38 28.68 25.51
C ASP A 627 -11.75 29.54 26.62
N GLU A 628 -10.79 29.00 27.36
CA GLU A 628 -9.68 29.80 27.88
C GLU A 628 -8.38 29.07 27.55
N GLU A 629 -7.50 29.82 26.87
CA GLU A 629 -6.15 29.44 26.47
C GLU A 629 -5.29 29.08 27.69
N HIS A 630 -4.57 27.95 27.64
CA HIS A 630 -3.16 27.80 28.04
C HIS A 630 -2.57 26.47 27.55
#